data_AF-A0A9P3ELN3-F1
#
_entry.id   AF-A0A9P3ELN3-F1
#
_cell.length_a   1.000
_cell.length_b   1.000
_cell.length_c   1.000
_cell.angle_alpha   90.00
_cell.angle_beta   90.00
_cell.angle_gamma   90.00
#
_symmetry.space_group_name_H-M   'P 1'
#
loop_
_entity.id
_entity.type
_entity.pdbx_description
1 polymer ?
#
loop_
_entity_poly.entity_id
_entity_poly.type
_entity_poly.pdbx_seq_one_letter_code
_entity_poly.pdbx_strand_id
1 'polypeptide(L)'
;MLRPLRCPRLSSLSSHYAVEDATQGRIRLIAHPAAHVEPLKVDYSYGDSINIRAFSRPNVERGIIFDGVNGDGQKARLIIPRAALTLNGDFSWIGSEEVTLTLSGTALYVSELESDDDYSGFARVTLFD
;
A
#
# COMPACT_ATOMS: atom_id res chain seq x y z
N MET A 1 10.16 18.07 25.82
CA MET A 1 11.44 18.76 25.57
C MET A 1 12.14 18.03 24.41
N LEU A 2 11.94 18.51 23.17
CA LEU A 2 12.40 17.85 21.95
C LEU A 2 13.91 18.06 21.76
N ARG A 3 14.68 16.97 21.64
CA ARG A 3 16.10 17.02 21.29
C ARG A 3 16.25 17.05 19.76
N PRO A 4 17.07 17.95 19.20
CA PRO A 4 17.29 17.99 17.76
C PRO A 4 18.10 16.77 17.30
N LEU A 5 17.69 16.19 16.17
CA LEU A 5 18.36 15.11 15.45
C LEU A 5 19.82 15.51 15.16
N ARG A 6 20.78 14.82 15.77
CA ARG A 6 22.20 15.00 15.44
C ARG A 6 22.54 14.07 14.28
N CYS A 7 22.89 14.69 13.16
CA CYS A 7 23.60 14.15 12.00
C CYS A 7 24.62 13.06 12.38
N PRO A 8 24.79 11.98 11.59
CA PRO A 8 25.79 10.95 11.85
C PRO A 8 27.18 11.58 11.92
N ARG A 9 27.88 11.35 13.03
CA ARG A 9 29.21 11.91 13.29
C ARG A 9 30.26 11.01 12.63
N LEU A 10 30.31 11.04 11.31
CA LEU A 10 31.41 10.48 10.52
C LEU A 10 32.51 11.54 10.35
N SER A 11 33.74 11.16 10.70
CA SER A 11 34.94 11.99 10.60
C SER A 11 35.21 12.41 9.14
N SER A 12 35.36 13.72 8.93
CA SER A 12 35.59 14.46 7.68
C SER A 12 34.35 14.69 6.79
N LEU A 13 33.72 15.85 6.99
CA LEU A 13 32.69 16.38 6.12
C LEU A 13 33.28 16.72 4.72
N SER A 14 32.62 16.20 3.68
CA SER A 14 32.40 16.79 2.33
C SER A 14 33.14 16.29 1.08
N SER A 15 34.23 15.52 1.13
CA SER A 15 34.94 15.12 -0.11
C SER A 15 34.48 13.81 -0.76
N HIS A 16 33.91 12.88 0.02
CA HIS A 16 33.67 11.50 -0.45
C HIS A 16 32.21 11.09 -0.52
N TYR A 17 31.32 11.82 0.15
CA TYR A 17 29.88 11.58 0.11
C TYR A 17 29.09 12.87 0.37
N ALA A 18 27.84 12.89 -0.10
CA ALA A 18 26.85 13.91 0.22
C ALA A 18 25.58 13.24 0.75
N VAL A 19 25.00 13.82 1.80
CA VAL A 19 23.65 13.45 2.24
C VAL A 19 22.67 14.15 1.31
N GLU A 20 21.92 13.36 0.53
CA GLU A 20 20.89 13.92 -0.36
C GLU A 20 19.56 14.10 0.35
N ASP A 21 19.21 13.15 1.21
CA ASP A 21 17.98 13.19 1.98
C ASP A 21 18.20 12.47 3.31
N ALA A 22 18.32 13.23 4.39
CA ALA A 22 18.53 12.69 5.74
C ALA A 22 17.28 11.97 6.28
N THR A 23 16.08 12.30 5.80
CA THR A 23 14.82 11.70 6.24
C THR A 23 14.60 10.34 5.59
N GLN A 24 14.95 10.21 4.31
CA GLN A 24 14.87 8.94 3.58
C GLN A 24 16.18 8.13 3.65
N GLY A 25 17.18 8.60 4.40
CA GLY A 25 18.48 7.92 4.53
C GLY A 25 19.28 7.86 3.23
N ARG A 26 19.05 8.78 2.28
CA ARG A 26 19.69 8.78 0.97
C ARG A 26 21.03 9.52 1.02
N ILE A 27 22.10 8.80 0.68
CA ILE A 27 23.47 9.31 0.62
C ILE A 27 24.03 9.02 -0.76
N ARG A 28 24.65 10.02 -1.39
CA ARG A 28 25.41 9.89 -2.63
C ARG A 28 26.89 9.73 -2.31
N LEU A 29 27.54 8.72 -2.87
CA LEU A 29 29.00 8.63 -2.86
C LEU A 29 29.56 9.54 -3.97
N ILE A 30 30.41 10.50 -3.61
CA ILE A 30 31.02 11.46 -4.54
C ILE A 30 32.33 10.91 -5.09
N ALA A 31 33.14 10.27 -4.24
CA ALA A 31 34.41 9.69 -4.63
C ALA A 31 34.75 8.52 -3.70
N HIS A 32 35.08 7.36 -4.27
CA HIS A 32 35.54 6.18 -3.54
C HIS A 32 37.08 6.17 -3.46
N PRO A 33 37.70 6.34 -2.27
CA PRO A 33 39.16 6.32 -2.16
C PRO A 33 39.71 4.92 -2.45
N ALA A 34 40.80 4.82 -3.22
CA ALA A 34 41.42 3.53 -3.59
C ALA A 34 41.96 2.72 -2.39
N ALA A 35 42.14 3.36 -1.23
CA ALA A 35 42.61 2.73 0.00
C ALA A 35 41.47 2.16 0.87
N HIS A 36 40.20 2.29 0.45
CA HIS A 36 39.08 1.74 1.20
C HIS A 36 39.03 0.21 1.11
N VAL A 37 38.81 -0.42 2.28
CA VAL A 37 38.62 -1.85 2.40
C VAL A 37 37.12 -2.13 2.46
N GLU A 38 36.62 -2.92 1.51
CA GLU A 38 35.23 -3.35 1.48
C GLU A 38 34.98 -4.45 2.53
N PRO A 39 33.80 -4.51 3.18
CA PRO A 39 32.63 -3.65 2.95
C PRO A 39 32.70 -2.32 3.72
N LEU A 40 32.16 -1.26 3.12
CA LEU A 40 31.96 0.03 3.78
C LEU A 40 30.98 -0.13 4.95
N LYS A 41 31.42 0.25 6.15
CA LYS A 41 30.58 0.27 7.35
C LYS A 41 30.09 1.69 7.59
N VAL A 42 28.79 1.84 7.79
CA VAL A 42 28.14 3.13 8.07
C VAL A 42 27.52 3.06 9.45
N ASP A 43 27.81 4.04 10.29
CA ASP A 43 27.12 4.25 11.56
C ASP A 43 25.95 5.22 11.32
N TYR A 44 24.73 4.79 11.65
CA TYR A 44 23.52 5.57 11.45
C TYR A 44 22.51 5.30 12.56
N SER A 45 21.68 6.31 12.83
CA SER A 45 20.50 6.20 13.69
C SER A 45 19.25 6.37 12.85
N TYR A 46 18.20 5.60 13.18
CA TYR A 46 16.90 5.68 12.54
C TYR A 46 15.86 6.05 13.59
N GLY A 47 14.86 6.84 13.17
CA GLY A 47 13.65 7.07 13.95
C GLY A 47 12.63 5.96 13.72
N ASP A 48 11.47 6.09 14.35
CA ASP A 48 10.34 5.18 14.10
C ASP A 48 9.90 5.27 12.64
N SER A 49 9.67 4.13 12.02
CA SER A 49 9.13 4.04 10.67
C SER A 49 8.01 3.02 10.63
N ILE A 50 6.97 3.31 9.86
CA ILE A 50 5.86 2.40 9.62
C ILE A 50 6.07 1.82 8.23
N ASN A 51 6.49 0.56 8.18
CA ASN A 51 6.63 -0.17 6.94
C ASN A 51 5.28 -0.84 6.62
N ILE A 52 4.54 -0.27 5.68
CA ILE A 52 3.28 -0.83 5.21
C ILE A 52 3.59 -1.74 4.05
N ARG A 53 3.42 -3.06 4.25
CA ARG A 53 3.49 -4.01 3.14
C ARG A 53 2.35 -3.70 2.17
N ALA A 54 2.68 -3.22 0.97
CA ALA A 54 1.69 -2.92 -0.05
C ALA A 54 0.82 -4.15 -0.35
N PHE A 55 1.41 -5.33 -0.62
CA PHE A 55 0.68 -6.60 -0.79
C PHE A 55 1.53 -7.81 -0.40
N SER A 56 0.89 -8.90 0.06
CA SER A 56 1.57 -10.17 0.40
C SER A 56 1.26 -11.32 -0.57
N ARG A 57 0.32 -11.15 -1.50
CA ARG A 57 -0.14 -12.16 -2.46
C ARG A 57 -0.61 -11.51 -3.78
N PRO A 58 -0.36 -12.13 -4.95
CA PRO A 58 -0.66 -11.55 -6.26
C PRO A 58 -2.15 -11.59 -6.62
N ASN A 59 -2.87 -12.64 -6.23
CA ASN A 59 -4.31 -12.78 -6.49
C ASN A 59 -5.05 -12.95 -5.17
N VAL A 60 -6.02 -12.09 -4.96
CA VAL A 60 -6.72 -11.98 -3.70
C VAL A 60 -8.21 -12.06 -4.02
N GLU A 61 -8.76 -13.27 -4.01
CA GLU A 61 -10.21 -13.45 -4.11
C GLU A 61 -10.88 -12.92 -2.84
N ARG A 62 -11.91 -12.09 -3.01
CA ARG A 62 -12.64 -11.45 -1.91
C ARG A 62 -14.13 -11.49 -2.19
N GLY A 63 -14.92 -11.60 -1.13
CA GLY A 63 -16.34 -11.28 -1.19
C GLY A 63 -16.53 -9.77 -1.08
N ILE A 64 -17.51 -9.24 -1.79
CA ILE A 64 -17.90 -7.83 -1.74
C ILE A 64 -19.33 -7.75 -1.22
N ILE A 65 -19.56 -6.86 -0.25
CA ILE A 65 -20.89 -6.54 0.25
C ILE A 65 -21.02 -5.02 0.21
N PHE A 66 -22.05 -4.54 -0.49
CA PHE A 66 -22.44 -3.14 -0.52
C PHE A 66 -23.76 -2.99 0.20
N ASP A 67 -23.76 -2.21 1.27
CA ASP A 67 -24.97 -1.76 1.97
C ASP A 67 -25.18 -0.28 1.66
N GLY A 68 -26.41 0.08 1.31
CA GLY A 68 -26.71 1.47 0.94
C GLY A 68 -28.19 1.77 0.87
N VAL A 69 -28.48 2.99 0.45
CA VAL A 69 -29.84 3.45 0.11
C VAL A 69 -29.84 3.74 -1.38
N ASN A 70 -30.80 3.16 -2.11
CA ASN A 70 -30.92 3.37 -3.55
C ASN A 70 -31.53 4.75 -3.86
N GLY A 71 -31.66 5.08 -5.15
CA GLY A 71 -32.22 6.36 -5.60
C GLY A 71 -33.68 6.60 -5.18
N ASP A 72 -34.40 5.53 -4.83
CA ASP A 72 -35.78 5.56 -4.37
C ASP A 72 -35.90 5.67 -2.84
N GLY A 73 -34.79 5.85 -2.13
CA GLY A 73 -34.78 5.95 -0.66
C GLY A 73 -34.90 4.61 0.07
N GLN A 74 -34.87 3.49 -0.65
CA GLN A 74 -34.95 2.14 -0.07
C GLN A 74 -33.58 1.63 0.32
N LYS A 75 -33.49 0.99 1.49
CA LYS A 75 -32.27 0.30 1.89
C LYS A 75 -32.08 -0.93 1.01
N ALA A 76 -30.87 -1.11 0.51
CA ALA A 76 -30.52 -2.22 -0.34
C ALA A 76 -29.15 -2.79 0.05
N ARG A 77 -28.99 -4.09 -0.20
CA ARG A 77 -27.73 -4.82 -0.08
C ARG A 77 -27.42 -5.53 -1.40
N LEU A 78 -26.19 -5.41 -1.87
CA LEU A 78 -25.63 -6.22 -2.96
C LEU A 78 -24.49 -7.07 -2.39
N ILE A 79 -24.54 -8.38 -2.60
CA ILE A 79 -23.48 -9.32 -2.24
C ILE A 79 -22.92 -9.96 -3.51
N ILE A 80 -21.59 -9.97 -3.64
CA ILE A 80 -20.84 -10.75 -4.64
C ILE A 80 -19.90 -11.68 -3.84
N PRO A 81 -20.22 -12.98 -3.72
CA PRO A 81 -19.52 -13.87 -2.79
C PRO A 81 -18.06 -14.09 -3.13
N ARG A 82 -17.71 -14.01 -4.43
CA ARG A 82 -16.34 -14.16 -4.90
C ARG A 82 -16.06 -13.24 -6.08
N ALA A 83 -15.07 -12.37 -5.90
CA ALA A 83 -14.52 -11.51 -6.94
C ALA A 83 -13.00 -11.61 -6.94
N ALA A 84 -12.42 -11.77 -8.13
CA ALA A 84 -10.99 -11.68 -8.34
C ALA A 84 -10.65 -10.23 -8.68
N LEU A 85 -10.35 -9.43 -7.65
CA LEU A 85 -10.02 -8.02 -7.81
C LEU A 85 -8.51 -7.85 -7.97
N THR A 86 -8.16 -7.02 -8.92
CA THR A 86 -6.80 -6.53 -9.16
C THR A 86 -6.81 -5.02 -9.05
N LEU A 87 -5.74 -4.50 -8.46
CA LEU A 87 -5.52 -3.07 -8.42
C LEU A 87 -5.02 -2.61 -9.79
N ASN A 88 -5.68 -1.59 -10.31
CA ASN A 88 -5.34 -0.98 -11.58
C ASN A 88 -5.19 0.53 -11.40
N GLY A 89 -4.28 1.13 -12.15
CA GLY A 89 -3.96 2.54 -12.09
C GLY A 89 -2.51 2.83 -11.68
N ASP A 90 -2.04 4.01 -12.08
CA ASP A 90 -0.78 4.57 -11.60
C ASP A 90 -1.00 5.13 -10.20
N PHE A 91 -0.44 4.44 -9.22
CA PHE A 91 -0.44 4.95 -7.86
C PHE A 91 0.62 6.04 -7.75
N SER A 92 0.20 7.30 -7.91
CA SER A 92 1.03 8.44 -7.53
C SER A 92 1.03 8.59 -6.01
N TRP A 93 1.68 7.64 -5.30
CA TRP A 93 1.74 7.59 -3.83
C TRP A 93 2.40 8.84 -3.22
N ILE A 94 3.12 9.61 -4.03
CA ILE A 94 3.93 10.75 -3.61
C ILE A 94 3.43 11.97 -4.38
N GLY A 95 2.24 12.44 -4.04
CA GLY A 95 1.61 13.61 -4.63
C GLY A 95 0.70 14.32 -3.64
N SER A 96 0.39 15.59 -3.91
CA SER A 96 -0.55 16.39 -3.11
C SER A 96 -2.00 16.28 -3.58
N GLU A 97 -2.23 15.65 -4.73
CA GLU A 97 -3.55 15.52 -5.35
C GLU A 97 -4.31 14.30 -4.83
N GLU A 98 -5.64 14.38 -4.84
CA GLU A 98 -6.49 13.22 -4.56
C GLU A 98 -6.31 12.18 -5.68
N VAL A 99 -5.97 10.95 -5.29
CA VAL A 99 -5.78 9.84 -6.23
C VAL A 99 -6.90 8.83 -6.03
N THR A 100 -7.60 8.51 -7.12
CA THR A 100 -8.59 7.43 -7.11
C THR A 100 -7.89 6.07 -7.17
N LEU A 101 -8.15 5.23 -6.18
CA LEU A 101 -7.74 3.83 -6.15
C LEU A 101 -8.80 2.99 -6.88
N THR A 102 -8.49 2.49 -8.07
CA THR A 102 -9.41 1.62 -8.81
C THR A 102 -9.12 0.14 -8.55
N LEU A 103 -10.14 -0.56 -8.05
CA LEU A 103 -10.17 -2.02 -8.00
C LEU A 103 -10.98 -2.51 -9.20
N SER A 104 -10.38 -3.33 -10.04
CA SER A 104 -11.02 -3.90 -11.23
C SER A 104 -10.87 -5.41 -11.26
N GLY A 105 -11.92 -6.11 -11.68
CA GLY A 105 -11.91 -7.57 -11.64
C GLY A 105 -13.21 -8.19 -12.10
N THR A 106 -13.27 -9.52 -12.01
CA THR A 106 -14.43 -10.33 -12.41
C THR A 106 -15.08 -10.97 -11.20
N ALA A 107 -16.41 -10.98 -11.16
CA ALA A 107 -17.17 -11.85 -10.28
C ALA A 107 -16.99 -13.32 -10.74
N LEU A 108 -16.82 -14.22 -9.79
CA LEU A 108 -16.59 -15.64 -10.02
C LEU A 108 -17.76 -16.44 -9.44
N TYR A 109 -18.15 -17.49 -10.16
CA TYR A 109 -19.20 -18.40 -9.72
C TYR A 109 -18.75 -19.23 -8.51
N VAL A 110 -19.65 -19.42 -7.54
CA VAL A 110 -19.46 -20.25 -6.36
C VAL A 110 -20.59 -21.28 -6.30
N SER A 111 -20.34 -22.47 -6.84
CA SER A 111 -21.34 -23.54 -6.93
C SER A 111 -21.96 -23.94 -5.58
N GLU A 112 -21.18 -23.85 -4.51
CA GLU A 112 -21.56 -24.20 -3.15
C GLU A 112 -22.60 -23.24 -2.56
N LEU A 113 -22.72 -22.03 -3.12
CA LEU A 113 -23.66 -21.00 -2.68
C LEU A 113 -24.86 -20.85 -3.61
N GLU A 114 -24.96 -21.67 -4.66
CA GLU A 114 -26.06 -21.56 -5.64
C GLU A 114 -27.44 -21.69 -5.00
N SER A 115 -27.58 -22.67 -4.11
CA SER A 115 -28.80 -22.94 -3.37
C SER A 115 -28.95 -22.10 -2.09
N ASP A 116 -27.99 -21.20 -1.82
CA ASP A 116 -28.02 -20.35 -0.64
C ASP A 116 -28.85 -19.09 -0.93
N ASP A 117 -29.95 -18.93 -0.20
CA ASP A 117 -30.90 -17.82 -0.39
C ASP A 117 -30.34 -16.46 0.03
N ASP A 118 -29.28 -16.42 0.84
CA ASP A 118 -28.64 -15.19 1.31
C ASP A 118 -27.56 -14.72 0.34
N TYR A 119 -26.81 -15.63 -0.29
CA TYR A 119 -25.62 -15.30 -1.08
C TYR A 119 -25.76 -15.51 -2.59
N SER A 120 -26.45 -16.58 -3.02
CA SER A 120 -26.46 -17.08 -4.41
C SER A 120 -25.05 -17.41 -4.95
N GLY A 121 -24.97 -18.14 -6.08
CA GLY A 121 -23.69 -18.55 -6.66
C GLY A 121 -22.94 -17.42 -7.38
N PHE A 122 -23.58 -16.31 -7.72
CA PHE A 122 -22.95 -15.19 -8.44
C PHE A 122 -23.07 -13.85 -7.72
N ALA A 123 -24.29 -13.36 -7.57
CA ALA A 123 -24.58 -12.12 -6.88
C ALA A 123 -26.02 -12.14 -6.38
N ARG A 124 -26.26 -11.50 -5.23
CA ARG A 124 -27.59 -11.36 -4.63
C ARG A 124 -27.86 -9.89 -4.33
N VAL A 125 -29.08 -9.44 -4.65
CA VAL A 125 -29.59 -8.14 -4.24
C VAL A 125 -30.76 -8.37 -3.28
N THR A 126 -30.69 -7.74 -2.12
CA THR A 126 -31.75 -7.73 -1.11
C THR A 126 -32.23 -6.31 -0.94
N LEU A 127 -33.55 -6.10 -1.03
CA LEU A 127 -34.21 -4.84 -0.71
C LEU A 127 -34.85 -4.97 0.66
N PHE A 128 -34.69 -3.95 1.49
CA PHE A 128 -35.31 -3.88 2.81
C PHE A 128 -36.46 -2.87 2.79
N ASP A 129 -37.49 -3.18 3.56
CA ASP A 129 -38.68 -2.35 3.80
C ASP A 129 -38.43 -1.19 4.79
#